data_AF-A0A919FHT2-F1
#
_entry.id   AF-A0A919FHT2-F1
#
_cell.length_a   1.000
_cell.length_b   1.000
_cell.length_c   1.000
_cell.angle_alpha   90.00
_cell.angle_beta   90.00
_cell.angle_gamma   90.00
#
_symmetry.space_group_name_H-M   'P 1'
#
loop_
_entity.id
_entity.type
_entity.pdbx_description
1 polymer ?
#
loop_
_entity_poly.entity_id
_entity_poly.type
_entity_poly.pdbx_seq_one_letter_code
_entity_poly.pdbx_strand_id
1 'polypeptide(L)' 'MFGELPLYRLQADTHAGNEPALATLAAARFTREGVRRSVCLHHGRRHDVALLSLLRPEREARSRPKAWELPTPRPVAG' A
#
# COMPACT_ATOMS: atom_id res chain seq x y z
N MET A 1 6.55 -3.84 10.97
CA MET A 1 5.11 -3.47 10.84
C MET A 1 4.15 -4.57 11.33
N PHE A 2 3.68 -5.54 10.53
CA PHE A 2 2.82 -6.63 11.07
C PHE A 2 3.54 -7.66 11.96
N GLY A 3 4.87 -7.78 11.84
CA GLY A 3 5.67 -8.75 12.59
C GLY A 3 6.07 -8.32 14.00
N GLU A 4 5.89 -7.05 14.35
CA GLU A 4 6.32 -6.49 15.64
C GLU A 4 5.13 -5.98 16.47
N LEU A 5 4.01 -5.66 15.82
CA LEU A 5 2.80 -5.14 16.45
C LEU A 5 1.63 -6.10 16.20
N PRO A 6 0.72 -6.31 17.18
CA PRO A 6 -0.45 -7.18 17.04
C PRO A 6 -1.57 -6.53 16.19
N LEU A 7 -1.21 -5.91 15.06
CA LEU A 7 -2.16 -5.28 14.15
C LEU A 7 -2.86 -6.36 13.33
N TYR A 8 -4.18 -6.27 13.21
CA TYR A 8 -4.97 -7.14 12.31
C TYR A 8 -5.08 -6.56 10.90
N ARG A 9 -5.09 -5.23 10.78
CA ARG A 9 -5.35 -4.50 9.54
C ARG A 9 -4.41 -3.32 9.41
N LEU A 10 -3.91 -3.13 8.20
CA LEU A 10 -3.26 -1.89 7.78
C LEU A 10 -4.17 -1.18 6.77
N GLN A 11 -4.24 0.13 6.87
CA GLN A 11 -4.97 0.98 5.94
C GLN A 11 -4.03 1.98 5.30
N ALA A 12 -4.33 2.32 4.06
CA ALA A 12 -3.65 3.36 3.32
C ALA A 12 -4.68 4.13 2.50
N ASP A 13 -4.62 5.45 2.63
CA ASP A 13 -5.49 6.38 1.93
C ASP A 13 -4.62 7.24 1.01
N THR A 14 -5.04 7.42 -0.24
CA THR A 14 -4.38 8.32 -1.20
C THR A 14 -5.41 8.97 -2.10
N HIS A 15 -5.05 10.07 -2.77
CA HIS A 15 -5.91 10.65 -3.79
C HIS A 15 -6.27 9.58 -4.84
N ALA A 16 -7.53 9.51 -5.22
CA ALA A 16 -8.04 8.49 -6.13
C ALA A 16 -7.43 8.59 -7.54
N GLY A 17 -6.87 9.76 -7.90
CA GLY A 17 -6.10 10.00 -9.13
C GLY A 17 -4.58 10.05 -8.92
N ASN A 18 -4.05 9.42 -7.86
CA ASN A 18 -2.60 9.24 -7.70
C ASN A 18 -2.21 7.83 -8.18
N GLU A 19 -2.12 7.66 -9.49
CA GLU A 19 -1.84 6.37 -10.12
C GLU A 19 -0.53 5.73 -9.64
N PRO A 20 0.59 6.46 -9.45
CA PRO A 20 1.82 5.88 -8.92
C PRO A 20 1.66 5.30 -7.50
N ALA A 21 0.95 5.99 -6.62
CA ALA A 21 0.70 5.48 -5.27
C ALA A 21 -0.22 4.25 -5.30
N LEU A 22 -1.27 4.30 -6.12
CA LEU A 22 -2.19 3.17 -6.29
C LEU A 22 -1.49 1.93 -6.84
N ALA A 23 -0.62 2.08 -7.85
CA ALA A 23 0.18 0.99 -8.39
C ALA A 23 1.11 0.38 -7.32
N THR A 24 1.75 1.23 -6.52
CA THR A 24 2.62 0.79 -5.41
C THR A 24 1.84 -0.01 -4.37
N LEU A 25 0.68 0.48 -3.95
CA LEU A 25 -0.17 -0.20 -2.97
C LEU A 25 -0.74 -1.52 -3.52
N ALA A 26 -1.13 -1.55 -4.79
CA ALA A 26 -1.56 -2.76 -5.47
C ALA A 26 -0.43 -3.81 -5.56
N ALA A 27 0.80 -3.39 -5.87
CA ALA A 27 1.98 -4.25 -5.87
C ALA A 27 2.29 -4.80 -4.46
N ALA A 28 2.05 -3.98 -3.43
CA ALA A 28 2.09 -4.39 -2.03
C ALA A 28 0.88 -5.25 -1.60
N ARG A 29 -0.03 -5.57 -2.52
CA ARG A 29 -1.23 -6.40 -2.34
C ARG A 29 -2.24 -5.84 -1.34
N PHE A 30 -2.34 -4.52 -1.26
CA PHE A 30 -3.51 -3.89 -0.65
C PHE A 30 -4.74 -4.07 -1.56
N THR A 31 -5.88 -4.31 -0.94
CA THR A 31 -7.19 -4.39 -1.58
C THR A 31 -7.83 -3.00 -1.55
N ARG A 32 -8.37 -2.55 -2.70
CA ARG A 32 -9.16 -1.31 -2.76
C ARG A 32 -10.59 -1.59 -2.29
N GLU A 33 -11.03 -0.88 -1.26
CA GLU A 33 -12.33 -1.09 -0.64
C GLU A 33 -13.37 -0.06 -1.07
N GLY A 34 -12.93 1.10 -1.56
CA GLY A 34 -13.84 2.13 -2.03
C GLY A 34 -13.18 3.48 -2.31
N VAL A 35 -14.03 4.48 -2.49
CA VAL A 35 -13.66 5.87 -2.69
C VAL A 35 -14.54 6.77 -1.85
N ARG A 36 -13.93 7.65 -1.06
CA ARG A 36 -14.62 8.76 -0.39
C ARG A 36 -14.57 9.98 -1.30
N ARG A 37 -15.74 10.47 -1.71
CA ARG A 37 -15.84 11.59 -2.66
C ARG A 37 -15.58 12.94 -1.98
N SER A 38 -14.78 13.78 -2.63
CA SER A 38 -14.52 15.18 -2.27
C SER A 38 -14.10 15.41 -0.81
N VAL A 39 -13.41 14.44 -0.21
CA VAL A 39 -13.20 14.39 1.23
C VAL A 39 -11.90 15.07 1.70
N CYS A 40 -10.92 15.20 0.81
CA CYS A 40 -9.63 15.82 1.11
C CYS A 40 -9.51 17.19 0.43
N LEU A 41 -9.30 18.28 1.20
CA LEU A 41 -8.97 19.59 0.63
C LEU A 41 -7.44 19.71 0.55
N HIS A 42 -6.90 19.70 -0.67
CA HIS A 42 -5.46 19.79 -0.92
C HIS A 42 -5.19 20.70 -2.12
N HIS A 43 -4.28 21.67 -1.95
CA HIS A 43 -4.01 22.74 -2.92
C HIS A 43 -5.29 23.45 -3.42
N GLY A 44 -6.20 23.79 -2.50
CA GLY A 44 -7.42 24.54 -2.82
C GLY A 44 -8.48 23.75 -3.62
N ARG A 45 -8.27 22.46 -3.85
CA ARG A 45 -9.22 21.58 -4.55
C ARG A 45 -9.64 20.43 -3.65
N ARG A 46 -10.91 20.02 -3.75
CA ARG A 46 -11.40 18.80 -3.12
C ARG A 46 -11.04 17.60 -3.99
N HIS A 47 -10.45 16.58 -3.37
CA HIS A 47 -10.04 15.34 -4.01
C HIS A 47 -10.84 14.18 -3.45
N ASP A 48 -11.15 13.24 -4.33
CA ASP A 48 -11.60 11.91 -3.97
C ASP A 48 -10.42 11.14 -3.37
N VAL A 49 -10.69 10.34 -2.34
CA VAL A 49 -9.68 9.53 -1.66
C VAL A 49 -10.02 8.06 -1.84
N ALA A 50 -9.09 7.28 -2.39
CA ALA A 50 -9.20 5.84 -2.44
C ALA A 50 -8.86 5.25 -1.07
N LEU A 51 -9.71 4.33 -0.60
CA LEU A 51 -9.50 3.57 0.63
C LEU A 51 -8.94 2.21 0.26
N LEU A 52 -7.78 1.87 0.83
CA LEU A 52 -7.13 0.59 0.61
C LEU A 52 -6.73 -0.04 1.93
N SER A 53 -6.67 -1.38 1.95
CA SER A 53 -6.20 -2.09 3.13
C SER A 53 -5.55 -3.41 2.85
N LEU A 54 -4.84 -3.88 3.86
CA LEU A 54 -4.24 -5.18 3.91
C LEU A 54 -4.53 -5.82 5.26
N LEU A 55 -5.03 -7.06 5.26
CA LEU A 55 -5.30 -7.83 6.48
C LEU A 55 -4.12 -8.75 6.82
N ARG A 56 -4.00 -9.09 8.11
CA ARG A 56 -2.99 -10.00 8.63
C ARG A 56 -3.05 -11.38 7.96
N PRO A 57 -4.21 -12.07 7.86
CA PRO A 57 -4.25 -13.39 7.22
C PRO A 57 -3.81 -13.35 5.76
N GLU A 58 -4.18 -12.30 5.03
CA GLU A 58 -3.76 -12.11 3.63
C GLU A 58 -2.24 -11.95 3.51
N ARG A 59 -1.62 -11.25 4.47
CA ARG A 59 -0.16 -11.10 4.53
C ARG A 59 0.53 -12.40 4.94
N GLU A 60 0.03 -13.10 5.95
CA GLU A 60 0.63 -14.33 6.48
C GLU A 60 0.52 -15.50 5.49
N ALA A 61 -0.55 -15.55 4.70
CA ALA A 61 -0.69 -16.50 3.60
C ALA A 61 0.39 -16.34 2.50
N ARG A 62 1.15 -15.23 2.50
CA ARG A 62 2.19 -14.98 1.50
C ARG A 62 3.57 -15.36 2.04
N SER A 63 4.08 -16.47 1.54
CA SER A 63 5.51 -16.82 1.57
C SER A 63 6.28 -15.86 0.66
N ARG A 64 6.60 -14.66 1.17
CA ARG A 64 7.58 -13.79 0.53
C ARG A 64 8.68 -13.51 1.54
N PRO A 65 9.97 -13.71 1.17
CA PRO A 65 11.08 -13.18 1.95
C PRO A 65 10.83 -11.70 2.22
N LYS A 66 11.08 -11.26 3.45
CA LYS A 66 10.99 -9.84 3.76
C LYS A 66 11.93 -9.09 2.82
N ALA A 67 11.58 -7.86 2.45
CA ALA A 67 12.36 -7.11 1.47
C ALA A 67 13.83 -6.90 1.89
N TRP A 68 14.11 -6.93 3.19
CA TRP A 68 15.46 -6.86 3.76
C TRP A 68 16.16 -8.21 3.89
N GLU A 69 15.46 -9.33 3.66
CA GLU A 69 16.01 -10.68 3.55
C GLU A 69 16.44 -10.99 2.10
N LEU A 70 16.13 -10.10 1.14
CA LEU A 70 16.57 -10.24 -0.24
C LEU A 70 18.06 -9.90 -0.35
N PRO A 71 18.85 -10.70 -1.10
CA PRO A 71 20.24 -10.33 -1.38
C PRO A 71 20.28 -8.98 -2.11
N THR A 72 21.28 -8.17 -1.79
CA THR A 72 21.52 -6.88 -2.45
C THR A 72 21.57 -7.09 -3.97
N PRO A 73 20.85 -6.27 -4.77
CA PRO A 73 20.84 -6.43 -6.21
C PRO A 73 22.28 -6.35 -6.75
N ARG A 74 22.65 -7.33 -7.57
CA ARG A 74 23.98 -7.39 -8.18
C ARG A 74 24.13 -6.16 -9.08
N PRO A 75 25.24 -5.40 -9.01
CA PRO A 75 25.44 -4.27 -9.91
C PRO A 75 25.35 -4.77 -11.35
N VAL A 76 24.59 -4.04 -12.17
CA VAL A 76 24.55 -4.29 -13.61
C VAL A 76 25.95 -4.04 -14.16
N ALA A 77 26.58 -5.07 -14.72
CA ALA A 77 27.82 -4.89 -15.47
C ALA A 77 27.51 -4.01 -16.68
N GLY A 78 28.18 -2.86 -16.75
CA GLY A 78 28.14 -1.96 -17.90
C GLY A 78 28.88 -2.53 -19.10
#